data_AF-A0A101WI11-F1
#
_entry.id   AF-A0A101WI11-F1
#
_cell.length_a   1.000
_cell.length_b   1.000
_cell.length_c   1.000
_cell.angle_alpha   90.00
_cell.angle_beta   90.00
_cell.angle_gamma   90.00
#
_symmetry.space_group_name_H-M   'P 1'
#
loop_
_entity.id
_entity.type
_entity.pdbx_description
1 polymer ?
#
loop_
_entity_poly.entity_id
_entity_poly.type
_entity_poly.pdbx_seq_one_letter_code
_entity_poly.pdbx_strand_id
1 'polypeptide(L)'
;MSNSERKHALLSASGAKRWVTCTPSARLEDTFKNTTSVFAEEGTFMHELAELQINYYLERIDRAKFKQLFEGMKGNKYYSIDIYEAVQAYVGYACEAISEAHTRSSDAIALVEQRLDFSHYVAEAFGTGDLSAIIVNETLRSSSP
;
A
#
# COMPACT_ATOMS: atom_id res chain seq x y z
N MET A 1 3.19 11.96 14.08
CA MET A 1 2.08 12.85 13.69
C MET A 1 0.77 12.18 14.12
N SER A 2 -0.11 12.88 14.83
CA SER A 2 -1.35 12.27 15.34
C SER A 2 -2.32 11.97 14.21
N ASN A 3 -2.94 10.78 14.24
CA ASN A 3 -3.84 10.27 13.20
C ASN A 3 -5.12 11.13 12.97
N SER A 4 -5.40 12.06 13.89
CA SER A 4 -6.58 12.95 13.87
C SER A 4 -6.57 14.03 12.78
N GLU A 5 -5.43 14.30 12.13
CA GLU A 5 -5.30 15.39 11.15
C GLU A 5 -5.36 14.94 9.68
N ARG A 6 -5.43 13.63 9.41
CA ARG A 6 -5.62 13.16 8.03
C ARG A 6 -7.07 13.42 7.61
N LYS A 7 -7.29 14.45 6.78
CA LYS A 7 -8.56 14.62 6.05
C LYS A 7 -8.86 13.35 5.27
N HIS A 8 -9.93 12.66 5.64
CA HIS A 8 -10.46 11.54 4.87
C HIS A 8 -11.53 12.07 3.92
N ALA A 9 -11.50 11.62 2.67
CA ALA A 9 -12.60 11.88 1.75
C ALA A 9 -13.87 11.19 2.26
N LEU A 10 -15.02 11.85 2.08
CA LEU A 10 -16.32 11.34 2.51
C LEU A 10 -16.60 9.93 1.94
N LEU A 11 -16.21 9.68 0.69
CA LEU A 11 -16.27 8.36 0.05
C LEU A 11 -14.87 7.81 -0.16
N SER A 12 -14.14 7.59 0.94
CA SER A 12 -12.78 7.03 0.90
C SER A 12 -12.73 5.59 0.36
N ALA A 13 -11.57 5.19 -0.18
CA ALA A 13 -11.36 3.83 -0.67
C ALA A 13 -11.55 2.76 0.43
N SER A 14 -11.01 2.99 1.62
CA SER A 14 -11.18 2.08 2.78
C SER A 14 -12.63 2.06 3.32
N GLY A 15 -13.44 3.05 2.96
CA GLY A 15 -14.88 3.10 3.22
C GLY A 15 -15.75 2.47 2.12
N ALA A 16 -15.17 2.05 0.99
CA ALA A 16 -15.91 1.68 -0.23
C ALA A 16 -17.04 0.69 -0.01
N LYS A 17 -16.76 -0.40 0.69
CA LYS A 17 -17.77 -1.42 0.97
C LYS A 17 -19.02 -0.85 1.66
N ARG A 18 -18.86 0.13 2.55
CA ARG A 18 -19.96 0.73 3.32
C ARG A 18 -20.80 1.66 2.45
N TRP A 19 -20.18 2.61 1.77
CA TRP A 19 -20.93 3.60 0.99
C TRP A 19 -21.46 3.07 -0.34
N VAL A 20 -20.87 2.00 -0.90
CA VAL A 20 -21.47 1.23 -2.00
C VAL A 20 -22.73 0.49 -1.54
N THR A 21 -22.74 -0.01 -0.29
CA THR A 21 -23.89 -0.76 0.25
C THR A 21 -25.00 0.18 0.73
N CYS A 22 -24.64 1.28 1.40
CA CYS A 22 -25.55 2.28 1.92
C CYS A 22 -24.92 3.66 1.80
N THR A 23 -25.17 4.37 0.71
CA THR A 23 -24.57 5.68 0.43
C THR A 23 -24.78 6.73 1.54
N PRO A 24 -25.96 6.81 2.21
CA PRO A 24 -26.15 7.71 3.35
C PRO A 24 -25.26 7.42 4.56
N SER A 25 -24.79 6.18 4.72
CA SER A 25 -23.99 5.78 5.89
C SER A 25 -22.66 6.52 6.00
N ALA A 26 -22.03 6.89 4.87
CA ALA A 26 -20.80 7.66 4.85
C ALA A 26 -20.93 9.01 5.56
N ARG A 27 -22.05 9.70 5.35
CA ARG A 27 -22.31 11.01 5.96
C ARG A 27 -22.67 10.91 7.43
N LEU A 28 -23.24 9.79 7.86
CA LEU A 28 -23.47 9.50 9.27
C LEU A 28 -22.14 9.20 9.97
N GLU A 29 -21.26 8.40 9.37
CA GLU A 29 -19.95 8.05 9.92
C GLU A 29 -19.01 9.26 10.07
N ASP A 30 -19.10 10.24 9.18
CA ASP A 30 -18.30 11.49 9.26
C ASP A 30 -18.55 12.28 10.56
N THR A 31 -19.69 12.03 11.22
CA THR A 31 -19.98 12.63 12.54
C THR A 31 -19.26 11.96 13.70
N PHE A 32 -18.67 10.77 13.49
CA PHE A 32 -17.93 10.01 14.50
C PHE A 32 -16.42 10.15 14.28
N LYS A 33 -15.65 10.18 15.38
CA LYS A 33 -14.19 10.22 15.30
C LYS A 33 -13.64 8.94 14.70
N ASN A 34 -12.70 9.05 13.77
CA ASN A 34 -11.97 7.90 13.25
C ASN A 34 -11.08 7.34 14.36
N THR A 35 -11.43 6.17 14.88
CA THR A 35 -10.66 5.47 15.92
C THR A 35 -9.84 4.37 15.29
N THR A 36 -8.55 4.29 15.65
CA THR A 36 -7.72 3.13 15.33
C THR A 36 -8.05 1.97 16.25
N SER A 37 -7.73 0.76 15.82
CA SER A 37 -7.76 -0.45 16.65
C SER A 37 -6.36 -1.06 16.71
N VAL A 38 -6.15 -1.98 17.64
CA VAL A 38 -4.88 -2.74 17.71
C VAL A 38 -4.62 -3.47 16.39
N PHE A 39 -5.67 -4.01 15.75
CA PHE A 39 -5.57 -4.67 14.45
C PHE A 39 -5.21 -3.72 13.30
N ALA A 40 -5.69 -2.47 13.34
CA ALA A 40 -5.35 -1.46 12.34
C ALA A 40 -3.87 -1.01 12.47
N GLU A 41 -3.39 -0.87 13.71
CA GLU A 41 -1.98 -0.58 13.99
C GLU A 41 -1.07 -1.75 13.61
N GLU A 42 -1.48 -2.98 13.90
CA GLU A 42 -0.78 -4.21 13.51
C GLU A 42 -0.67 -4.34 11.99
N GLY A 43 -1.78 -4.16 11.27
CA GLY A 43 -1.78 -4.16 9.81
C GLY A 43 -0.84 -3.10 9.24
N THR A 44 -0.85 -1.88 9.79
CA THR A 44 0.08 -0.81 9.38
C THR A 44 1.54 -1.25 9.52
N PHE A 45 1.88 -1.90 10.64
CA PHE A 45 3.23 -2.43 10.86
C PHE A 45 3.60 -3.53 9.83
N MET A 46 2.67 -4.42 9.51
CA MET A 46 2.88 -5.47 8.50
C MET A 46 3.17 -4.86 7.12
N HIS A 47 2.43 -3.83 6.71
CA HIS A 47 2.67 -3.11 5.45
C HIS A 47 4.05 -2.45 5.43
N GLU A 48 4.42 -1.72 6.48
CA GLU A 48 5.74 -1.09 6.57
C GLU A 48 6.89 -2.12 6.51
N LEU A 49 6.71 -3.28 7.16
CA LEU A 49 7.69 -4.36 7.15
C LEU A 49 7.82 -5.03 5.77
N ALA A 50 6.70 -5.19 5.06
CA ALA A 50 6.68 -5.69 3.69
C ALA A 50 7.35 -4.70 2.72
N GLU A 51 7.00 -3.42 2.81
CA GLU A 51 7.57 -2.34 2.00
C GLU A 51 9.09 -2.28 2.15
N LEU A 52 9.61 -2.35 3.37
CA LEU A 52 11.05 -2.36 3.63
C LEU A 52 11.76 -3.49 2.87
N GLN A 53 11.19 -4.69 2.89
CA GLN A 53 11.78 -5.87 2.27
C GLN A 53 11.66 -5.85 0.74
N ILE A 54 10.53 -5.41 0.20
CA ILE A 54 10.34 -5.26 -1.25
C ILE A 54 11.27 -4.16 -1.80
N ASN A 55 11.44 -3.04 -1.09
CA ASN A 55 12.37 -1.99 -1.51
C ASN A 55 13.84 -2.46 -1.47
N TYR A 56 14.20 -3.35 -0.53
CA TYR A 56 15.52 -3.99 -0.54
C TYR A 56 15.68 -4.95 -1.72
N TYR A 57 14.65 -5.76 -2.02
CA TYR A 57 14.63 -6.65 -3.18
C TYR A 57 14.77 -5.90 -4.52
N LEU A 58 14.13 -4.73 -4.63
CA LEU A 58 14.23 -3.82 -5.79
C LEU A 58 15.52 -2.98 -5.82
N GLU A 59 16.48 -3.25 -4.93
CA GLU A 59 17.76 -2.52 -4.82
C GLU A 59 17.63 -1.00 -4.60
N ARG A 60 16.49 -0.53 -4.09
CA ARG A 60 16.24 0.90 -3.81
C ARG A 60 16.92 1.38 -2.53
N ILE A 61 17.26 0.44 -1.66
CA ILE A 61 18.01 0.69 -0.43
C ILE A 61 19.16 -0.30 -0.35
N ASP A 62 20.30 0.14 0.18
CA ASP A 62 21.43 -0.73 0.40
C ASP A 62 21.23 -1.66 1.62
N ARG A 63 22.09 -2.68 1.69
CA ARG A 63 22.06 -3.68 2.77
C ARG A 63 22.27 -3.09 4.16
N ALA A 64 23.08 -2.05 4.30
CA ALA A 64 23.35 -1.44 5.60
C ALA A 64 22.12 -0.71 6.13
N LYS A 65 21.46 0.08 5.27
CA LYS A 65 20.21 0.76 5.57
C LYS A 65 19.08 -0.23 5.85
N PHE A 66 18.95 -1.28 5.04
CA PHE A 66 17.97 -2.35 5.29
C PHE A 66 18.16 -2.96 6.67
N LYS A 67 19.38 -3.39 7.01
CA LYS A 67 19.69 -4.00 8.31
C LYS A 67 19.35 -3.05 9.46
N GLN A 68 19.73 -1.78 9.34
CA GLN A 68 19.44 -0.78 10.38
C GLN A 68 17.93 -0.62 10.61
N LEU A 69 17.14 -0.46 9.55
CA LEU A 69 15.68 -0.28 9.66
C LEU A 69 14.99 -1.55 10.18
N PHE A 70 15.41 -2.72 9.68
CA PHE A 70 14.83 -4.00 10.06
C PHE A 70 15.08 -4.31 11.54
N GLU A 71 16.30 -4.06 12.06
CA GLU A 71 16.57 -4.20 13.50
C GLU A 71 15.73 -3.24 14.35
N GLY A 72 15.48 -2.01 13.87
CA GLY A 72 14.55 -1.08 14.53
C GLY A 72 13.12 -1.63 14.60
N MET A 73 12.65 -2.27 13.52
CA MET A 73 11.31 -2.86 13.46
C MET A 73 11.15 -4.10 14.35
N LYS A 74 12.21 -4.88 14.59
CA LYS A 74 12.18 -6.01 15.54
C LYS A 74 11.87 -5.60 16.97
N GLY A 75 12.19 -4.37 17.35
CA GLY A 75 11.86 -3.81 18.66
C GLY A 75 10.40 -3.34 18.80
N ASN A 76 9.61 -3.39 17.73
CA ASN A 76 8.21 -2.96 17.75
C ASN A 76 7.35 -3.97 18.52
N LYS A 77 6.36 -3.48 19.28
CA LYS A 77 5.39 -4.31 20.03
C LYS A 77 4.60 -5.30 19.15
N TYR A 78 4.47 -5.02 17.85
CA TYR A 78 3.78 -5.88 16.88
C TYR A 78 4.69 -6.93 16.24
N TYR A 79 6.00 -6.85 16.43
CA TYR A 79 6.90 -7.82 15.84
C TYR A 79 6.75 -9.18 16.54
N SER A 80 6.33 -10.18 15.78
CA SER A 80 6.26 -11.58 16.20
C SER A 80 6.72 -12.49 15.07
N ILE A 81 6.97 -13.76 15.37
CA ILE A 81 7.33 -14.76 14.37
C ILE A 81 6.18 -14.95 13.38
N ASP A 82 4.94 -15.08 13.85
CA ASP A 82 3.75 -15.26 13.01
C ASP A 82 3.55 -14.08 12.05
N ILE A 83 3.72 -12.84 12.54
CA ILE A 83 3.66 -11.64 11.70
C ILE A 83 4.77 -11.65 10.66
N TYR A 84 6.00 -11.97 11.09
CA TYR A 84 7.13 -12.03 10.17
C TYR A 84 6.91 -13.06 9.06
N GLU A 85 6.43 -14.27 9.39
CA GLU A 85 6.11 -15.32 8.42
C GLU A 85 4.98 -14.92 7.45
N ALA A 86 3.92 -14.30 7.96
CA ALA A 86 2.84 -13.77 7.13
C ALA A 86 3.35 -12.71 6.15
N VAL A 87 4.22 -11.81 6.62
CA VAL A 87 4.87 -10.80 5.76
C VAL A 87 5.81 -11.46 4.76
N GLN A 88 6.57 -12.49 5.14
CA GLN A 88 7.42 -13.24 4.19
C GLN A 88 6.61 -13.85 3.05
N ALA A 89 5.45 -14.45 3.35
CA ALA A 89 4.59 -15.03 2.32
C ALA A 89 4.12 -13.97 1.31
N TYR A 90 3.71 -12.80 1.81
CA TYR A 90 3.33 -11.67 0.95
C TYR A 90 4.51 -11.12 0.13
N VAL A 91 5.66 -10.90 0.76
CA VAL A 91 6.88 -10.43 0.08
C VAL A 91 7.33 -11.42 -0.99
N GLY A 92 7.26 -12.72 -0.72
CA GLY A 92 7.56 -13.77 -1.70
C GLY A 92 6.68 -13.66 -2.93
N TYR A 93 5.35 -13.61 -2.73
CA TYR A 93 4.39 -13.41 -3.82
C TYR A 93 4.65 -12.11 -4.61
N ALA A 94 4.93 -11.01 -3.91
CA ALA A 94 5.25 -9.73 -4.51
C ALA A 94 6.50 -9.81 -5.42
N CYS A 95 7.59 -10.39 -4.92
CA CYS A 95 8.84 -10.56 -5.66
C CYS A 95 8.67 -11.46 -6.89
N GLU A 96 7.86 -12.52 -6.78
CA GLU A 96 7.50 -13.38 -7.91
C GLU A 96 6.73 -12.60 -8.98
N ALA A 97 5.69 -11.86 -8.60
CA ALA A 97 4.90 -11.04 -9.53
C ALA A 97 5.75 -9.94 -10.20
N ILE A 98 6.67 -9.33 -9.47
CA ILE A 98 7.63 -8.35 -10.00
C ILE A 98 8.56 -9.03 -11.02
N SER A 99 9.10 -10.20 -10.69
CA SER A 99 10.00 -10.95 -11.57
C SER A 99 9.29 -11.36 -12.87
N GLU A 100 8.05 -11.82 -12.78
CA GLU A 100 7.22 -12.18 -13.93
C GLU A 100 6.98 -10.94 -14.82
N ALA A 101 6.65 -9.80 -14.22
CA ALA A 101 6.46 -8.55 -14.96
C ALA A 101 7.72 -8.12 -15.72
N HIS A 102 8.90 -8.20 -15.08
CA HIS A 102 10.18 -7.89 -15.72
C HIS A 102 10.57 -8.89 -16.82
N THR A 103 10.20 -10.16 -16.65
CA THR A 103 10.40 -11.20 -17.68
C THR A 103 9.56 -10.90 -18.92
N ARG A 104 8.36 -10.35 -18.74
CA ARG A 104 7.45 -9.98 -19.83
C ARG A 104 7.82 -8.66 -20.51
N SER A 105 8.39 -7.71 -19.77
CA SER A 105 8.84 -6.41 -20.29
C SER A 105 10.00 -5.88 -19.46
N SER A 106 11.10 -5.51 -20.11
CA SER A 106 12.24 -4.85 -19.47
C SER A 106 11.87 -3.52 -18.82
N ASP A 107 10.77 -2.90 -19.26
CA ASP A 107 10.33 -1.58 -18.84
C ASP A 107 9.26 -1.66 -17.74
N ALA A 108 9.05 -2.85 -17.17
CA ALA A 108 8.14 -3.02 -16.04
C ALA A 108 8.64 -2.20 -14.83
N ILE A 109 7.72 -1.47 -14.21
CA ILE A 109 8.01 -0.65 -13.03
C ILE A 109 7.20 -1.22 -11.87
N ALA A 110 7.89 -1.76 -10.87
CA ALA A 110 7.28 -2.12 -9.60
C ALA A 110 7.10 -0.86 -8.75
N LEU A 111 5.87 -0.48 -8.43
CA LEU A 111 5.58 0.59 -7.49
C LEU A 111 5.16 0.00 -6.14
N VAL A 112 5.72 0.51 -5.05
CA VAL A 112 5.47 0.05 -3.68
C VAL A 112 4.82 1.20 -2.93
N GLU A 113 3.74 0.94 -2.17
CA GLU A 113 2.98 1.92 -1.40
C GLU A 113 2.62 3.20 -2.18
N GLN A 114 1.75 3.04 -3.19
CA GLN A 114 1.34 4.16 -4.04
C GLN A 114 0.08 4.83 -3.55
N ARG A 115 0.18 6.14 -3.30
CA ARG A 115 -1.00 7.00 -3.18
C ARG A 115 -1.64 7.17 -4.55
N LEU A 116 -2.82 6.59 -4.73
CA LEU A 116 -3.62 6.70 -5.95
C LEU A 116 -4.63 7.84 -5.79
N ASP A 117 -4.51 8.86 -6.62
CA ASP A 117 -5.51 9.92 -6.72
C ASP A 117 -6.66 9.45 -7.64
N PHE A 118 -7.87 9.43 -7.12
CA PHE A 118 -9.08 9.14 -7.91
C PHE A 118 -10.14 10.23 -7.70
N SER A 119 -9.66 11.45 -7.42
CA SER A 119 -10.49 12.62 -7.15
C SER A 119 -11.43 12.99 -8.29
N HIS A 120 -11.13 12.53 -9.51
CA HIS A 120 -11.99 12.67 -10.69
C HIS A 120 -13.27 11.83 -10.63
N TYR A 121 -13.32 10.76 -9.83
CA TYR A 121 -14.53 9.97 -9.59
C TYR A 121 -15.24 10.37 -8.30
N VAL A 122 -14.48 10.69 -7.25
CA VAL A 122 -15.01 11.12 -5.95
C VAL A 122 -14.19 12.30 -5.49
N ALA A 123 -14.81 13.46 -5.28
CA ALA A 123 -14.11 14.67 -4.83
C ALA A 123 -13.22 14.41 -3.60
N GLU A 124 -11.98 14.91 -3.67
CA GLU A 124 -10.95 14.79 -2.63
C GLU A 124 -10.45 13.36 -2.33
N ALA A 125 -10.90 12.35 -3.10
CA ALA A 125 -10.62 10.97 -2.77
C ALA A 125 -9.27 10.45 -3.30
N PHE A 126 -8.63 9.68 -2.43
CA PHE A 126 -7.40 8.98 -2.72
C PHE A 126 -7.40 7.63 -2.00
N GLY A 127 -6.55 6.72 -2.47
CA GLY A 127 -6.33 5.39 -1.89
C GLY A 127 -4.84 5.11 -1.80
N THR A 128 -4.49 4.00 -1.16
CA THR A 128 -3.13 3.46 -1.15
C THR A 128 -3.16 2.05 -1.72
N GLY A 129 -2.24 1.75 -2.63
CA GLY A 129 -1.99 0.41 -3.11
C GLY A 129 -0.65 -0.08 -2.58
N ASP A 130 -0.65 -1.18 -1.84
CA ASP A 130 0.53 -1.69 -1.13
C ASP A 130 1.65 -2.10 -2.11
N LEU A 131 1.26 -2.77 -3.19
CA LEU A 131 2.12 -3.09 -4.33
C LEU A 131 1.34 -2.94 -5.63
N SER A 132 1.91 -2.26 -6.60
CA SER A 132 1.38 -2.14 -7.96
C SER A 132 2.51 -2.37 -8.96
N ALA A 133 2.47 -3.51 -9.66
CA ALA A 133 3.36 -3.73 -10.80
C ALA A 133 2.73 -3.08 -12.05
N ILE A 134 3.34 -2.01 -12.56
CA ILE A 134 2.93 -1.35 -13.80
C ILE A 134 3.79 -1.90 -14.92
N ILE A 135 3.15 -2.54 -15.90
CA ILE A 135 3.78 -2.92 -17.15
C ILE A 135 3.52 -1.80 -18.14
N VAL A 136 4.55 -0.99 -18.44
CA VAL A 136 4.49 -0.04 -19.54
C VAL A 136 4.70 -0.84 -20.82
N ASN A 137 3.61 -1.08 -21.57
CA ASN A 137 3.72 -1.56 -22.93
C ASN A 137 3.84 -0.32 -23.85
N GLU A 138 4.75 -0.34 -24.83
CA GLU A 138 4.87 0.71 -25.87
C GLU A 138 3.60 0.87 -26.76
N THR A 139 2.47 0.25 -26.43
CA THR A 139 1.22 0.33 -27.21
C THR A 139 0.31 1.49 -26.80
N LEU A 140 0.89 2.67 -26.50
CA LEU A 140 0.16 3.95 -26.51
C LEU A 140 0.93 5.03 -27.29
N ARG A 141 1.66 4.67 -28.35
CA ARG A 141 1.83 5.62 -29.45
C ARG A 141 0.47 5.75 -30.11
N SER A 142 -0.19 6.87 -29.87
CA SER A 142 -1.39 7.29 -30.60
C SER A 142 -1.18 7.02 -32.09
N SER A 143 -1.89 6.03 -32.62
CA SER A 143 -2.21 6.03 -34.04
C SER A 143 -3.04 7.28 -34.28
N SER A 144 -2.41 8.25 -34.91
CA SER A 144 -3.09 9.41 -35.48
C SER A 144 -2.46 9.68 -36.84
N PRO A 145 -3.29 10.08 -37.81
CA PRO A 145 -3.41 9.43 -39.12
C PRO A 145 -2.31 9.76 -40.12
#